data_AF-A0A7V8QES4-F1
#
_entry.id   AF-A0A7V8QES4-F1
#
_cell.length_a   1.000
_cell.length_b   1.000
_cell.length_c   1.000
_cell.angle_alpha   90.00
_cell.angle_beta   90.00
_cell.angle_gamma   90.00
#
_symmetry.space_group_name_H-M   'P 1'
#
loop_
_entity.id
_entity.type
_entity.pdbx_description
1 polymer ?
#
loop_
_entity_poly.entity_id
_entity_poly.type
_entity_poly.pdbx_seq_one_letter_code
_entity_poly.pdbx_strand_id
1 'polypeptide(L)'
;MEAAVKLVLQHLSTYIRILINLIVSPRVFPNEAKLFSTDRLDDALVFFGVSLVASLVVKTPFIPDTVDPWAYMAMDGVWKLILVGTASVAMSVAWLGCRGRIQNYLVANCYFFGVLFIAVPLMILIGSELAALPPAIGAPYFSLCLIALTVWCIGVWLSYGLHNGTTTWRSLLRLPLFILFLPPLALAAALVRSGTVRQTVVEAGGADYAHAGIALVTMATFGLYP
;
A
#
# COMPACT_ATOMS: atom_id res chain seq x y z
N MET A 1 -3.12 -24.88 11.14
CA MET A 1 -1.93 -24.09 10.75
C MET A 1 -1.21 -24.71 9.55
N GLU A 2 -0.90 -26.01 9.58
CA GLU A 2 -0.22 -26.74 8.49
C GLU A 2 -0.88 -26.60 7.10
N ALA A 3 -2.21 -26.75 7.01
CA ALA A 3 -2.94 -26.59 5.75
C ALA A 3 -2.79 -25.18 5.13
N ALA A 4 -2.75 -24.14 5.96
CA ALA A 4 -2.58 -22.76 5.50
C ALA A 4 -1.16 -22.50 5.00
N VAL A 5 -0.14 -23.01 5.71
CA VAL A 5 1.26 -22.90 5.30
C VAL A 5 1.49 -23.61 3.95
N LYS A 6 0.93 -24.81 3.79
CA LYS A 6 1.02 -25.56 2.53
C LYS A 6 0.36 -24.81 1.37
N LEU A 7 -0.80 -24.20 1.60
CA LEU A 7 -1.48 -23.38 0.60
C LEU A 7 -0.63 -22.17 0.18
N VAL A 8 -0.03 -21.45 1.14
CA VAL A 8 0.85 -20.30 0.85
C VAL A 8 2.08 -20.74 0.06
N LEU A 9 2.75 -21.84 0.45
CA LEU A 9 3.92 -22.35 -0.26
C LEU A 9 3.62 -22.78 -1.69
N GLN A 10 2.44 -23.38 -1.93
CA GLN A 10 2.00 -23.75 -3.29
C GLN A 10 1.82 -22.53 -4.19
N HIS A 11 1.39 -21.39 -3.63
CA HIS A 11 1.15 -20.16 -4.38
C HIS A 11 2.38 -19.24 -4.41
N LEU A 12 3.46 -19.58 -3.70
CA LEU A 12 4.61 -18.70 -3.53
C LEU A 12 5.32 -18.39 -4.84
N SER A 13 5.52 -19.38 -5.72
CA SER A 13 6.16 -19.16 -7.02
C SER A 13 5.33 -18.26 -7.94
N THR A 14 4.02 -18.50 -8.01
CA THR A 14 3.06 -17.66 -8.73
C THR A 14 3.03 -16.24 -8.17
N TYR A 15 3.01 -16.12 -6.85
CA TYR A 15 3.05 -14.86 -6.13
C TYR A 15 4.31 -14.05 -6.47
N ILE A 16 5.49 -14.66 -6.36
CA ILE A 16 6.78 -14.02 -6.68
C ILE A 16 6.81 -13.58 -8.14
N ARG A 17 6.33 -14.41 -9.07
CA ARG A 17 6.28 -14.06 -10.49
C ARG A 17 5.37 -12.87 -10.75
N ILE A 18 4.18 -12.84 -10.16
CA ILE A 18 3.25 -11.70 -10.28
C ILE A 18 3.87 -10.44 -9.68
N LEU A 19 4.48 -10.54 -8.49
CA LEU A 19 5.14 -9.43 -7.79
C LEU A 19 6.25 -8.83 -8.67
N ILE A 20 7.17 -9.66 -9.18
CA ILE A 20 8.27 -9.23 -10.04
C ILE A 20 7.73 -8.57 -11.31
N ASN A 21 6.76 -9.19 -11.99
CA ASN A 21 6.21 -8.64 -13.23
C ASN A 21 5.50 -7.30 -13.00
N LEU A 22 4.82 -7.12 -11.86
CA LEU A 22 4.21 -5.85 -11.48
C LEU A 22 5.26 -4.77 -11.17
N ILE A 23 6.37 -5.13 -10.55
CA ILE A 23 7.48 -4.21 -10.29
C ILE A 23 8.14 -3.79 -11.60
N VAL A 24 8.44 -4.74 -12.49
CA VAL A 24 9.17 -4.51 -13.73
C VAL A 24 8.30 -3.83 -14.79
N SER A 25 6.99 -4.12 -14.84
CA SER A 25 6.10 -3.67 -15.91
C SER A 25 4.71 -3.26 -15.41
N PRO A 26 4.61 -2.29 -14.49
CA PRO A 26 3.34 -1.88 -13.85
C PRO A 26 2.29 -1.36 -14.84
N ARG A 27 2.71 -0.88 -16.01
CA ARG A 27 1.80 -0.35 -17.04
C ARG A 27 1.16 -1.45 -17.88
N VAL A 28 1.97 -2.40 -18.35
CA VAL A 28 1.60 -3.36 -19.40
C VAL A 28 1.07 -4.65 -18.81
N PHE A 29 1.80 -5.23 -17.84
CA PHE A 29 1.49 -6.54 -17.27
C PHE A 29 0.06 -6.67 -16.74
N PRO A 30 -0.54 -5.66 -16.06
CA PRO A 30 -1.90 -5.81 -15.54
C PRO A 30 -2.96 -6.04 -16.62
N ASN A 31 -2.78 -5.48 -17.81
CA ASN A 31 -3.71 -5.66 -18.92
C ASN A 31 -3.52 -7.03 -19.59
N GLU A 32 -2.27 -7.46 -19.79
CA GLU A 32 -1.95 -8.78 -20.36
C GLU A 32 -2.39 -9.92 -19.44
N ALA A 33 -2.17 -9.76 -18.12
CA ALA A 33 -2.57 -10.73 -17.10
C ALA A 33 -4.05 -10.60 -16.69
N LYS A 34 -4.83 -9.72 -17.35
CA LYS A 34 -6.26 -9.49 -17.08
C LYS A 34 -6.56 -9.18 -15.60
N LEU A 35 -5.72 -8.38 -14.94
CA LEU A 35 -5.88 -8.00 -13.53
C LEU A 35 -7.07 -7.06 -13.28
N PHE A 36 -7.71 -6.56 -14.34
CA PHE A 36 -8.94 -5.78 -14.26
C PHE A 36 -10.21 -6.62 -14.46
N SER A 37 -10.10 -7.95 -14.36
CA SER A 37 -11.22 -8.87 -14.58
C SER A 37 -11.81 -9.34 -13.25
N THR A 38 -13.14 -9.35 -13.16
CA THR A 38 -13.88 -9.68 -11.93
C THR A 38 -13.77 -11.13 -11.49
N ASP A 39 -13.45 -12.01 -12.42
CA ASP A 39 -13.19 -13.45 -12.20
C ASP A 39 -11.92 -13.71 -11.38
N ARG A 40 -11.07 -12.70 -11.17
CA ARG A 40 -9.81 -12.81 -10.43
C ARG A 40 -9.85 -12.26 -9.00
N LEU A 41 -11.04 -12.00 -8.46
CA LEU A 41 -11.15 -11.40 -7.13
C LEU A 41 -10.50 -12.28 -6.05
N ASP A 42 -10.72 -13.59 -6.09
CA ASP A 42 -10.15 -14.51 -5.11
C ASP A 42 -8.61 -14.52 -5.17
N ASP A 43 -8.04 -14.64 -6.38
CA ASP A 43 -6.59 -14.55 -6.60
C ASP A 43 -6.01 -13.23 -6.08
N ALA A 44 -6.71 -12.12 -6.33
CA ALA A 44 -6.27 -10.80 -5.94
C ALA A 44 -6.30 -10.62 -4.42
N LEU A 45 -7.34 -11.12 -3.75
CA LEU A 45 -7.44 -11.13 -2.28
C LEU A 45 -6.36 -12.02 -1.65
N VAL A 46 -6.04 -13.18 -2.24
CA VAL A 46 -4.94 -14.03 -1.79
C VAL A 46 -3.60 -13.32 -1.96
N PHE A 47 -3.33 -12.74 -3.14
CA PHE A 47 -2.12 -11.96 -3.39
C PHE A 47 -1.98 -10.81 -2.39
N PHE A 48 -3.08 -10.09 -2.14
CA PHE A 48 -3.13 -9.00 -1.17
C PHE A 48 -2.86 -9.48 0.25
N GLY A 49 -3.49 -10.57 0.69
CA GLY A 49 -3.29 -11.17 2.01
C GLY A 49 -1.84 -11.61 2.24
N VAL A 50 -1.25 -12.31 1.27
CA VAL A 50 0.18 -12.71 1.34
C VAL A 50 1.07 -11.46 1.43
N SER A 51 0.78 -10.44 0.64
CA SER A 51 1.54 -9.18 0.66
C SER A 51 1.43 -8.43 1.98
N LEU A 52 0.25 -8.48 2.60
CA LEU A 52 -0.01 -7.89 3.91
C LEU A 52 0.81 -8.60 4.99
N VAL A 53 0.79 -9.93 5.02
CA VAL A 53 1.61 -10.71 5.97
C VAL A 53 3.10 -10.44 5.77
N ALA A 54 3.59 -10.46 4.52
CA ALA A 54 4.98 -10.15 4.22
C ALA A 54 5.37 -8.74 4.67
N SER A 55 4.50 -7.75 4.43
CA SER A 55 4.67 -6.38 4.91
C SER A 55 4.79 -6.30 6.43
N LEU A 56 4.00 -7.07 7.18
CA LEU A 56 4.06 -7.10 8.64
C LEU A 56 5.36 -7.74 9.16
N VAL A 57 5.84 -8.80 8.50
CA VAL A 57 7.14 -9.41 8.81
C VAL A 57 8.27 -8.39 8.64
N VAL A 58 8.30 -7.67 7.51
CA VAL A 58 9.27 -6.57 7.29
C VAL A 58 9.09 -5.44 8.32
N LYS A 59 7.83 -5.19 8.73
CA LYS A 59 7.37 -4.30 9.81
C LYS A 59 8.02 -4.56 11.18
N THR A 60 8.27 -5.83 11.49
CA THR A 60 8.45 -6.30 12.87
C THR A 60 9.58 -5.61 13.64
N PRO A 61 10.77 -5.35 13.06
CA PRO A 61 11.87 -4.67 13.75
C PRO A 61 11.56 -3.21 14.15
N PHE A 62 10.51 -2.61 13.59
CA PHE A 62 10.13 -1.21 13.83
C PHE A 62 8.98 -1.05 14.83
N ILE A 63 8.43 -2.15 15.35
CA ILE A 63 7.36 -2.10 16.33
C ILE A 63 7.99 -1.77 17.70
N PRO A 64 7.58 -0.67 18.37
CA PRO A 64 8.10 -0.36 19.70
C PRO A 64 7.77 -1.45 20.72
N ASP A 65 8.71 -1.76 21.62
CA ASP A 65 8.54 -2.79 22.67
C ASP A 65 7.35 -2.53 23.61
N THR A 66 6.85 -1.30 23.67
CA THR A 66 5.70 -0.90 24.49
C THR A 66 4.34 -1.22 23.88
N VAL A 67 4.29 -1.68 22.62
CA VAL A 67 3.06 -1.96 21.89
C VAL A 67 2.92 -3.46 21.67
N ASP A 68 1.75 -4.03 21.96
CA ASP A 68 1.47 -5.43 21.62
C ASP A 68 1.60 -5.65 20.09
N PRO A 69 2.53 -6.52 19.63
CA PRO A 69 2.78 -6.71 18.21
C PRO A 69 1.54 -7.20 17.46
N TRP A 70 0.72 -8.05 18.08
CA TRP A 70 -0.46 -8.62 17.44
C TRP A 70 -1.56 -7.58 17.22
N ALA A 71 -1.86 -6.77 18.24
CA ALA A 71 -2.77 -5.65 18.12
C ALA A 71 -2.30 -4.65 17.04
N TYR A 72 -1.00 -4.30 17.03
CA TYR A 72 -0.44 -3.43 16.01
C TYR A 72 -0.61 -4.01 14.60
N MET A 73 -0.27 -5.29 14.42
CA MET A 73 -0.41 -5.99 13.15
C MET A 73 -1.86 -6.05 12.66
N ALA A 74 -2.80 -6.33 13.56
CA ALA A 74 -4.23 -6.35 13.24
C ALA A 74 -4.73 -4.97 12.81
N MET A 75 -4.37 -3.91 13.54
CA MET A 75 -4.74 -2.54 13.20
C MET A 75 -4.13 -2.09 11.86
N ASP A 76 -2.86 -2.40 11.61
CA ASP A 76 -2.20 -2.09 10.33
C ASP A 76 -2.85 -2.86 9.17
N GLY A 77 -3.27 -4.11 9.40
CA GLY A 77 -4.01 -4.90 8.42
C GLY A 77 -5.37 -4.32 8.07
N VAL A 78 -6.18 -3.97 9.08
CA VAL A 78 -7.48 -3.28 8.90
C VAL A 78 -7.30 -1.95 8.18
N TRP A 79 -6.29 -1.18 8.57
CA TRP A 79 -5.95 0.09 7.94
C TRP A 79 -5.70 -0.05 6.44
N LYS A 80 -4.85 -1.02 6.08
CA LYS A 80 -4.51 -1.32 4.68
C LYS A 80 -5.72 -1.77 3.86
N LEU A 81 -6.61 -2.57 4.45
CA LEU A 81 -7.87 -2.96 3.81
C LEU A 81 -8.76 -1.74 3.50
N ILE A 82 -8.93 -0.85 4.48
CA ILE A 82 -9.69 0.40 4.31
C ILE A 82 -9.05 1.25 3.20
N LEU A 83 -7.72 1.39 3.20
CA LEU A 83 -6.99 2.15 2.19
C LEU A 83 -7.23 1.61 0.78
N VAL A 84 -7.16 0.28 0.58
CA VAL A 84 -7.40 -0.36 -0.72
C VAL A 84 -8.86 -0.19 -1.18
N GLY A 85 -9.83 -0.43 -0.30
CA GLY A 85 -11.24 -0.23 -0.63
C GLY A 85 -11.53 1.21 -1.02
N THR A 86 -11.01 2.14 -0.24
CA THR A 86 -11.20 3.57 -0.46
C THR A 86 -10.51 4.07 -1.72
N ALA A 87 -9.28 3.61 -2.00
CA ALA A 87 -8.60 3.88 -3.27
C ALA A 87 -9.38 3.33 -4.47
N SER A 88 -10.06 2.19 -4.32
CA SER A 88 -10.89 1.59 -5.37
C SER A 88 -12.14 2.42 -5.67
N VAL A 89 -12.76 2.99 -4.63
CA VAL A 89 -13.84 3.97 -4.77
C VAL A 89 -13.32 5.24 -5.47
N ALA A 90 -12.21 5.80 -5.00
CA ALA A 90 -11.61 7.00 -5.59
C ALA A 90 -11.23 6.79 -7.07
N MET A 91 -10.68 5.62 -7.42
CA MET A 91 -10.43 5.23 -8.81
C MET A 91 -11.74 5.18 -9.61
N SER A 92 -12.80 4.59 -9.07
CA SER A 92 -14.10 4.56 -9.73
C SER A 92 -14.63 5.97 -10.03
N VAL A 93 -14.45 6.89 -9.08
CA VAL A 93 -14.86 8.30 -9.24
C VAL A 93 -14.00 9.02 -10.29
N ALA A 94 -12.66 8.89 -10.21
CA ALA A 94 -11.75 9.49 -11.20
C ALA A 94 -11.99 8.96 -12.63
N TRP A 95 -12.51 7.74 -12.74
CA TRP A 95 -12.81 7.06 -13.99
C TRP A 95 -14.29 7.05 -14.37
N LEU A 96 -15.13 7.91 -13.76
CA LEU A 96 -16.53 8.04 -14.15
C LEU A 96 -16.68 8.29 -15.65
N GLY A 97 -17.69 7.64 -16.24
CA GLY A 97 -17.95 7.65 -17.68
C GLY A 97 -17.05 6.74 -18.53
N CYS A 98 -16.15 5.97 -17.91
CA CYS A 98 -15.36 4.94 -18.60
C CYS A 98 -15.94 3.54 -18.40
N ARG A 99 -15.26 2.51 -18.95
CA ARG A 99 -15.76 1.13 -19.02
C ARG A 99 -15.60 0.32 -17.73
N GLY A 100 -14.78 0.77 -16.79
CA GLY A 100 -14.44 -0.03 -15.60
C GLY A 100 -15.54 -0.04 -14.54
N ARG A 101 -15.75 -1.21 -13.93
CA ARG A 101 -16.58 -1.38 -12.73
C ARG A 101 -15.72 -1.23 -11.48
N ILE A 102 -16.31 -0.82 -10.35
CA ILE A 102 -15.60 -0.72 -9.07
C ILE A 102 -14.86 -2.01 -8.69
N GLN A 103 -15.47 -3.17 -8.98
CA GLN A 103 -14.87 -4.46 -8.72
C GLN A 103 -13.55 -4.65 -9.50
N ASN A 104 -13.47 -4.19 -10.76
CA ASN A 104 -12.24 -4.26 -11.55
C ASN A 104 -11.10 -3.46 -10.90
N TYR A 105 -11.43 -2.29 -10.36
CA TYR A 105 -10.46 -1.44 -9.67
C TYR A 105 -10.05 -2.03 -8.32
N LEU A 106 -10.97 -2.70 -7.61
CA LEU A 106 -10.65 -3.43 -6.39
C LEU A 106 -9.65 -4.56 -6.66
N VAL A 107 -9.91 -5.40 -7.67
CA VAL A 107 -8.99 -6.48 -8.07
C VAL A 107 -7.61 -5.91 -8.41
N ALA A 108 -7.55 -4.88 -9.24
CA ALA A 108 -6.28 -4.24 -9.62
C ALA A 108 -5.55 -3.62 -8.42
N ASN A 109 -6.28 -2.92 -7.53
CA ASN A 109 -5.70 -2.31 -6.34
C ASN A 109 -5.18 -3.36 -5.35
N CYS A 110 -5.82 -4.52 -5.20
CA CYS A 110 -5.29 -5.61 -4.39
C CYS A 110 -3.87 -6.02 -4.84
N TYR A 111 -3.62 -6.07 -6.16
CA TYR A 111 -2.29 -6.32 -6.70
C TYR A 111 -1.33 -5.15 -6.49
N PHE A 112 -1.72 -3.93 -6.89
CA PHE A 112 -0.82 -2.77 -6.83
C PHE A 112 -0.47 -2.38 -5.39
N PHE A 113 -1.46 -2.34 -4.48
CA PHE A 113 -1.19 -2.07 -3.08
C PHE A 113 -0.46 -3.23 -2.40
N GLY A 114 -0.66 -4.47 -2.84
CA GLY A 114 0.16 -5.60 -2.37
C GLY A 114 1.66 -5.35 -2.64
N VAL A 115 2.01 -4.92 -3.85
CA VAL A 115 3.39 -4.52 -4.19
C VAL A 115 3.86 -3.35 -3.32
N LEU A 116 3.06 -2.27 -3.20
CA LEU A 116 3.42 -1.10 -2.41
C LEU A 116 3.64 -1.42 -0.93
N PHE A 117 2.81 -2.28 -0.34
CA PHE A 117 2.90 -2.64 1.07
C PHE A 117 4.16 -3.45 1.38
N ILE A 118 4.79 -4.07 0.40
CA ILE A 118 6.10 -4.70 0.56
C ILE A 118 7.20 -3.71 0.26
N ALA A 119 7.13 -3.03 -0.89
CA ALA A 119 8.17 -2.16 -1.40
C ALA A 119 8.49 -1.02 -0.42
N VAL A 120 7.47 -0.34 0.10
CA VAL A 120 7.67 0.83 0.99
C VAL A 120 8.34 0.44 2.31
N PRO A 121 7.87 -0.56 3.07
CA PRO A 121 8.60 -1.03 4.26
C PRO A 121 10.01 -1.53 3.97
N LEU A 122 10.25 -2.19 2.83
CA LEU A 122 11.60 -2.60 2.44
C LEU A 122 12.50 -1.41 2.18
N MET A 123 12.00 -0.37 1.50
CA MET A 123 12.75 0.88 1.29
C MET A 123 13.07 1.56 2.61
N ILE A 124 12.14 1.56 3.58
CA ILE A 124 12.36 2.10 4.94
C ILE A 124 13.42 1.27 5.66
N LEU A 125 13.32 -0.06 5.61
CA LEU A 125 14.28 -0.96 6.24
C LEU A 125 15.69 -0.78 5.67
N ILE A 126 15.82 -0.71 4.36
CA ILE A 126 17.13 -0.44 3.75
C ILE A 126 17.58 0.98 4.10
N GLY A 127 16.66 1.95 4.08
CA GLY A 127 16.93 3.33 4.46
C GLY A 127 17.45 3.49 5.89
N SER A 128 16.91 2.73 6.86
CA SER A 128 17.36 2.77 8.26
C SER A 128 18.77 2.20 8.42
N GLU A 129 19.11 1.15 7.69
CA GLU A 129 20.48 0.63 7.67
C GLU A 129 21.46 1.63 7.00
N LEU A 130 21.01 2.31 5.95
CA LEU A 130 21.81 3.32 5.25
C LEU A 130 21.92 4.64 6.04
N ALA A 131 21.07 4.89 7.03
CA ALA A 131 21.19 6.05 7.90
C ALA A 131 22.48 6.01 8.75
N ALA A 132 23.08 4.83 8.92
CA ALA A 132 24.40 4.68 9.51
C ALA A 132 25.54 5.12 8.59
N LEU A 133 25.29 5.35 7.29
CA LEU A 133 26.28 5.83 6.33
C LEU A 133 26.37 7.37 6.33
N PRO A 134 27.47 7.94 5.81
CA PRO A 134 27.58 9.38 5.62
C PRO A 134 26.39 9.96 4.83
N PRO A 135 25.88 11.17 5.16
CA PRO A 135 24.72 11.78 4.50
C PRO A 135 24.86 11.90 2.98
N ALA A 136 26.09 12.03 2.49
CA ALA A 136 26.41 12.08 1.06
C ALA A 136 26.05 10.80 0.29
N ILE A 137 25.80 9.68 0.99
CA ILE A 137 25.40 8.39 0.40
C ILE A 137 23.92 8.10 0.67
N GLY A 138 23.46 8.33 1.90
CA GLY A 138 22.07 8.04 2.31
C GLY A 138 21.02 8.90 1.59
N ALA A 139 21.23 10.22 1.50
CA ALA A 139 20.26 11.12 0.89
C ALA A 139 20.04 10.89 -0.63
N PRO A 140 21.09 10.67 -1.44
CA PRO A 140 20.91 10.28 -2.84
C PRO A 140 20.17 8.95 -3.02
N TYR A 141 20.45 7.95 -2.17
CA TYR A 141 19.75 6.66 -2.24
C TYR A 141 18.25 6.81 -2.01
N PHE A 142 17.86 7.53 -0.95
CA PHE A 142 16.46 7.78 -0.65
C PHE A 142 15.76 8.54 -1.79
N SER A 143 16.44 9.52 -2.37
CA SER A 143 15.94 10.28 -3.52
C SER A 143 15.71 9.38 -4.75
N LEU A 144 16.66 8.48 -5.06
CA LEU A 144 16.51 7.50 -6.14
C LEU A 144 15.35 6.55 -5.91
N CYS A 145 15.18 6.10 -4.66
CA CYS A 145 14.07 5.25 -4.23
C CYS A 145 12.72 5.96 -4.44
N LEU A 146 12.59 7.23 -4.04
CA LEU A 146 11.37 8.02 -4.26
C LEU A 146 11.09 8.26 -5.75
N ILE A 147 12.11 8.54 -6.54
CA ILE A 147 11.98 8.70 -8.01
C ILE A 147 11.48 7.39 -8.63
N ALA A 148 12.10 6.26 -8.29
CA ALA A 148 11.71 4.95 -8.79
C ALA A 148 10.26 4.60 -8.42
N LEU A 149 9.88 4.84 -7.16
CA LEU A 149 8.51 4.64 -6.69
C LEU A 149 7.51 5.54 -7.43
N THR A 150 7.87 6.81 -7.65
CA THR A 150 7.03 7.76 -8.40
C THR A 150 6.82 7.31 -9.84
N VAL A 151 7.89 6.90 -10.53
CA VAL A 151 7.80 6.36 -11.90
C VAL A 151 6.93 5.11 -11.93
N TRP A 152 7.07 4.22 -10.94
CA TRP A 152 6.25 3.02 -10.83
C TRP A 152 4.76 3.36 -10.65
N CYS A 153 4.44 4.30 -9.75
CA CYS A 153 3.07 4.78 -9.52
C CYS A 153 2.46 5.42 -10.78
N ILE A 154 3.24 6.17 -11.56
CA ILE A 154 2.80 6.70 -12.86
C ILE A 154 2.51 5.54 -13.83
N GLY A 155 3.36 4.51 -13.86
CA GLY A 155 3.13 3.31 -14.65
C GLY A 155 1.82 2.61 -14.31
N VAL A 156 1.55 2.43 -13.01
CA VAL A 156 0.28 1.89 -12.49
C VAL A 156 -0.90 2.75 -12.92
N TRP A 157 -0.81 4.08 -12.74
CA TRP A 157 -1.85 5.02 -13.16
C TRP A 157 -2.18 4.89 -14.66
N LEU A 158 -1.15 4.81 -15.50
CA LEU A 158 -1.33 4.63 -16.94
C LEU A 158 -1.94 3.26 -17.28
N SER A 159 -1.75 2.23 -16.45
CA SER A 159 -2.43 0.94 -16.61
C SER A 159 -3.95 1.07 -16.48
N TYR A 160 -4.43 1.84 -15.50
CA TYR A 160 -5.84 2.20 -15.39
C TYR A 160 -6.34 2.96 -16.63
N GLY A 161 -5.53 3.88 -17.16
CA GLY A 161 -5.84 4.59 -18.38
C GLY A 161 -6.04 3.66 -19.59
N LEU A 162 -5.15 2.68 -19.76
CA LEU A 162 -5.23 1.65 -20.80
C LEU A 162 -6.47 0.77 -20.63
N HIS A 163 -6.75 0.29 -19.41
CA HIS A 163 -7.94 -0.49 -19.12
C HIS A 163 -9.23 0.25 -19.50
N ASN A 164 -9.28 1.55 -19.19
CA ASN A 164 -10.42 2.40 -19.50
C ASN A 164 -10.48 2.86 -20.97
N GLY A 165 -9.55 2.43 -21.83
CA GLY A 165 -9.50 2.79 -23.24
C GLY A 165 -9.19 4.26 -23.49
N THR A 166 -8.45 4.90 -22.59
CA THR A 166 -8.10 6.32 -22.68
C THR A 166 -6.67 6.52 -23.20
N THR A 167 -6.43 7.67 -23.83
CA THR A 167 -5.08 8.06 -24.23
C THR A 167 -4.24 8.45 -23.01
N THR A 168 -2.92 8.32 -23.10
CA THR A 168 -1.98 8.71 -22.03
C THR A 168 -2.26 10.11 -21.49
N TRP A 169 -2.49 11.09 -22.37
CA TRP A 169 -2.77 12.47 -21.97
C TRP A 169 -4.08 12.60 -21.19
N ARG A 170 -5.17 11.99 -21.67
CA ARG A 170 -6.46 11.99 -20.95
C ARG A 170 -6.37 11.29 -19.60
N SER A 171 -5.54 10.26 -19.51
CA SER A 171 -5.26 9.58 -18.24
C SER A 171 -4.57 10.53 -17.26
N LEU A 172 -3.52 11.24 -17.69
CA LEU A 172 -2.80 12.19 -16.84
C LEU A 172 -3.70 13.34 -16.35
N LEU A 173 -4.61 13.84 -17.19
CA LEU A 173 -5.58 14.87 -16.79
C LEU A 173 -6.56 14.44 -15.69
N ARG A 174 -6.76 13.13 -15.48
CA ARG A 174 -7.60 12.60 -14.40
C ARG A 174 -6.84 12.37 -13.10
N LEU A 175 -5.51 12.43 -13.13
CA LEU A 175 -4.67 12.22 -11.94
C LEU A 175 -4.97 13.27 -10.84
N PRO A 176 -5.16 14.57 -11.16
CA PRO A 176 -5.55 15.55 -10.14
C PRO A 176 -6.88 15.21 -9.45
N LEU A 177 -7.85 14.61 -10.14
CA LEU A 177 -9.10 14.18 -9.51
C LEU A 177 -8.83 13.09 -8.48
N PHE A 178 -8.03 12.08 -8.83
CA PHE A 178 -7.64 11.04 -7.88
C PHE A 178 -6.86 11.62 -6.69
N ILE A 179 -5.92 12.53 -6.93
CA ILE A 179 -5.15 13.22 -5.88
C ILE A 179 -6.05 14.15 -5.05
N LEU A 180 -7.16 14.66 -5.58
CA LEU A 180 -8.10 15.47 -4.79
C LEU A 180 -8.96 14.60 -3.86
N PHE A 181 -9.34 13.41 -4.32
CA PHE A 181 -10.19 12.50 -3.54
C PHE A 181 -9.42 11.62 -2.55
N LEU A 182 -8.17 11.25 -2.85
CA LEU A 182 -7.39 10.35 -2.00
C LEU A 182 -7.03 10.94 -0.62
N PRO A 183 -6.56 12.20 -0.48
CA PRO A 183 -6.15 12.76 0.81
C PRO A 183 -7.29 12.97 1.80
N PRO A 184 -8.49 13.49 1.44
CA PRO A 184 -9.61 13.57 2.39
C PRO A 184 -10.04 12.19 2.90
N LEU A 185 -10.01 11.20 2.00
CA LEU A 185 -10.36 9.83 2.31
C LEU A 185 -9.29 9.15 3.19
N ALA A 186 -8.01 9.33 2.88
CA ALA A 186 -6.89 8.86 3.69
C ALA A 186 -6.83 9.58 5.05
N LEU A 187 -7.15 10.86 5.10
CA LEU A 187 -7.22 11.65 6.32
C LEU A 187 -8.39 11.20 7.21
N ALA A 188 -9.60 11.04 6.66
CA ALA A 188 -10.74 10.53 7.39
C ALA A 188 -10.44 9.16 8.00
N ALA A 189 -9.82 8.30 7.21
CA ALA A 189 -9.43 6.99 7.68
C ALA A 189 -8.31 7.09 8.74
N ALA A 190 -7.32 7.99 8.58
CA ALA A 190 -6.24 8.18 9.54
C ALA A 190 -6.74 8.76 10.88
N LEU A 191 -7.78 9.61 10.85
CA LEU A 191 -8.47 10.13 12.03
C LEU A 191 -9.21 9.02 12.79
N VAL A 192 -9.81 8.07 12.09
CA VAL A 192 -10.38 6.87 12.72
C VAL A 192 -9.27 6.07 13.40
N ARG A 193 -8.15 5.83 12.71
CA ARG A 193 -7.00 5.10 13.30
C ARG A 193 -6.44 5.81 14.54
N SER A 194 -6.21 7.12 14.48
CA SER A 194 -5.65 7.87 15.61
C SER A 194 -6.60 7.92 16.80
N GLY A 195 -7.91 8.04 16.58
CA GLY A 195 -8.93 7.93 17.63
C GLY A 195 -8.92 6.55 18.31
N THR A 196 -8.79 5.48 17.52
CA THR A 196 -8.77 4.10 18.03
C THR A 196 -7.49 3.83 18.83
N VAL A 197 -6.32 4.23 18.31
CA VAL A 197 -5.02 4.10 19.00
C VAL A 197 -5.03 4.90 20.31
N ARG A 198 -5.59 6.10 20.30
CA ARG A 198 -5.68 6.95 21.50
C ARG A 198 -6.53 6.30 22.59
N GLN A 199 -7.67 5.71 22.26
CA GLN A 199 -8.50 5.01 23.24
C GLN A 199 -7.77 3.82 23.86
N THR A 200 -7.12 2.97 23.05
CA THR A 200 -6.35 1.83 23.57
C THR A 200 -5.16 2.25 24.46
N VAL A 201 -4.47 3.35 24.14
CA VAL A 201 -3.33 3.85 24.94
C VAL A 201 -3.81 4.49 26.26
N VAL A 202 -4.95 5.19 26.24
CA VAL A 202 -5.54 5.78 27.44
C VAL A 202 -6.10 4.70 28.36
N GLU A 203 -6.75 3.67 27.82
CA GLU A 203 -7.23 2.52 28.59
C GLU A 203 -6.08 1.67 29.18
N ALA A 204 -4.92 1.64 28.51
CA ALA A 204 -3.70 1.03 29.02
C ALA A 204 -2.93 1.88 30.06
N GLY A 205 -3.48 3.04 30.49
CA GLY A 205 -2.91 3.88 31.54
C GLY A 205 -1.78 4.82 31.11
N GLY A 206 -1.52 4.99 29.81
CA GLY A 206 -0.44 5.81 29.27
C GLY A 206 -0.88 7.18 28.75
N ALA A 207 -1.42 8.06 29.60
CA ALA A 207 -1.92 9.37 29.17
C ALA A 207 -0.85 10.27 28.51
N ASP A 208 0.41 10.17 28.95
CA ASP A 208 1.51 10.98 28.42
C ASP A 208 2.05 10.50 27.05
N TYR A 209 1.75 9.26 26.65
CA TYR A 209 2.21 8.69 25.37
C TYR A 209 1.24 8.92 24.20
N ALA A 210 0.01 9.34 24.49
CA ALA A 210 -1.05 9.52 23.50
C ALA A 210 -0.71 10.60 22.45
N HIS A 211 -0.01 11.66 22.85
CA HIS A 211 0.34 12.77 21.96
C HIS A 211 1.53 12.44 21.04
N ALA A 212 2.55 11.72 21.55
CA ALA A 212 3.67 11.26 20.76
C ALA A 212 3.26 10.16 19.76
N GLY A 213 2.37 9.25 20.15
CA GLY A 213 1.86 8.19 19.27
C GLY A 213 1.06 8.71 18.07
N ILE A 214 0.27 9.77 18.24
CA ILE A 214 -0.48 10.40 17.13
C ILE A 214 0.48 11.07 16.13
N ALA A 215 1.52 11.75 16.62
CA ALA A 215 2.55 12.34 15.76
C ALA A 215 3.32 11.24 15.00
N LEU A 216 3.74 10.17 15.68
CA LEU A 216 4.47 9.05 15.08
C LEU A 216 3.65 8.29 14.03
N VAL A 217 2.36 8.05 14.30
CA VAL A 217 1.45 7.37 13.36
C VAL A 217 1.15 8.27 12.17
N THR A 218 1.01 9.58 12.36
CA THR A 218 0.82 10.53 11.25
C THR A 218 2.08 10.62 10.39
N MET A 219 3.25 10.71 11.02
CA MET A 219 4.56 10.70 10.35
C MET A 219 4.82 9.39 9.59
N ALA A 220 4.52 8.23 10.20
CA ALA A 220 4.65 6.92 9.56
C ALA A 220 3.61 6.68 8.46
N THR A 221 2.42 7.29 8.55
CA THR A 221 1.37 7.19 7.51
C THR A 221 1.70 8.04 6.28
N PHE A 222 2.42 9.15 6.46
CA PHE A 222 2.82 10.06 5.38
C PHE A 222 4.30 9.97 4.97
N GLY A 223 5.09 9.08 5.58
CA GLY A 223 6.54 8.98 5.32
C GLY A 223 7.32 10.23 5.73
N LEU A 224 6.78 11.05 6.62
CA LEU A 224 7.39 12.27 7.13
C LEU A 224 8.13 11.97 8.43
N TYR A 225 9.20 11.19 8.37
CA TYR A 225 10.17 11.17 9.47
C TYR A 225 11.29 12.18 9.16
N PRO A 226 11.67 13.06 10.11
CA PRO A 226 12.94 13.78 10.04
C PRO A 226 14.14 12.84 10.19
#